data_AF-A0A8T6P8X4-F1
#
_entry.id   AF-A0A8T6P8X4-F1
#
_cell.length_a   1.000
_cell.length_b   1.000
_cell.length_c   1.000
_cell.angle_alpha   90.00
_cell.angle_beta   90.00
_cell.angle_gamma   90.00
#
_symmetry.space_group_name_H-M   'P 1'
#
loop_
_entity.id
_entity.type
_entity.pdbx_description
1 polymer ?
#
loop_
_entity_poly.entity_id
_entity_poly.type
_entity_poly.pdbx_seq_one_letter_code
_entity_poly.pdbx_strand_id
1 'polypeptide(L)'
;VEIYTDPQWSPSGDYLLTRIEYFEGHSWAVVPVTQSGFPTRPVLLDAFGAEAQWTPDNRVLISSRGGSQSPRAEAAVISLADAPDDGWTTLPDALILEQQTILQRPVADAVVRGGDQFDLLLLPDPFGLGPTSLQIVSAGFSGDLLPVSRAFVLDQPQLGPDGTFVAGLSDLQFDEFGSFNGGRLTLFDIGSNRYSIIEGVTNVRDLIWGR
;
A
#
# COMPACT_ATOMS: atom_id res chain seq x y z
N VAL A 1 -16.90 17.73 7.11
CA VAL A 1 -17.14 16.53 7.95
C VAL A 1 -16.03 15.57 7.61
N GLU A 2 -15.26 15.15 8.60
CA GLU A 2 -14.24 14.12 8.44
C GLU A 2 -14.86 12.78 8.81
N ILE A 3 -14.72 11.78 7.95
CA ILE A 3 -15.18 10.42 8.22
C ILE A 3 -13.95 9.55 8.34
N TYR A 4 -13.79 8.93 9.51
CA TYR A 4 -12.71 8.01 9.83
C TYR A 4 -13.14 6.59 9.48
N THR A 5 -12.35 5.89 8.67
CA THR A 5 -12.63 4.56 8.13
C THR A 5 -11.42 3.64 8.26
N ASP A 6 -11.64 2.34 8.09
CA ASP A 6 -10.62 1.28 8.11
C ASP A 6 -9.62 1.35 9.30
N PRO A 7 -10.12 1.43 10.55
CA PRO A 7 -9.25 1.56 11.72
C PRO A 7 -8.40 0.30 11.95
N GLN A 8 -7.10 0.50 12.21
CA GLN A 8 -6.15 -0.54 12.59
C GLN A 8 -5.34 -0.11 13.81
N TRP A 9 -5.34 -0.94 14.85
CA TRP A 9 -4.54 -0.72 16.06
C TRP A 9 -3.06 -0.99 15.80
N SER A 10 -2.17 -0.16 16.37
CA SER A 10 -0.74 -0.48 16.42
C SER A 10 -0.50 -1.75 17.23
N PRO A 11 0.58 -2.50 16.96
CA PRO A 11 0.99 -3.63 17.78
C PRO A 11 1.12 -3.31 19.28
N SER A 12 1.52 -2.09 19.66
CA SER A 12 1.57 -1.66 21.06
C SER A 12 0.19 -1.32 21.66
N GLY A 13 -0.82 -1.05 20.83
CA GLY A 13 -2.14 -0.56 21.26
C GLY A 13 -2.19 0.94 21.56
N ASP A 14 -1.07 1.67 21.43
CA ASP A 14 -0.99 3.10 21.73
C ASP A 14 -1.55 4.00 20.62
N TYR A 15 -1.63 3.50 19.39
CA TYR A 15 -2.00 4.27 18.22
C TYR A 15 -3.09 3.57 17.40
N LEU A 16 -3.87 4.39 16.71
CA LEU A 16 -4.86 3.96 15.73
C LEU A 16 -4.49 4.56 14.36
N LEU A 17 -4.19 3.70 13.39
CA LEU A 17 -4.08 4.06 11.99
C LEU A 17 -5.49 4.06 11.38
N THR A 18 -5.84 5.13 10.66
CA THR A 18 -7.17 5.27 10.07
C THR A 18 -7.13 6.11 8.81
N ARG A 19 -8.08 5.86 7.90
CA ARG A 19 -8.28 6.64 6.69
C ARG A 19 -9.29 7.76 6.94
N ILE A 20 -8.90 8.99 6.61
CA ILE A 20 -9.76 10.17 6.68
C ILE A 20 -10.24 10.51 5.27
N GLU A 21 -11.56 10.47 5.06
CA GLU A 21 -12.18 10.82 3.79
C GLU A 21 -12.60 12.30 3.75
N TYR A 22 -12.39 12.93 2.58
CA TYR A 22 -12.82 14.30 2.27
C TYR A 22 -13.40 14.37 0.84
N PHE A 23 -13.95 15.52 0.45
CA PHE A 23 -14.70 15.69 -0.80
C PHE A 23 -13.93 15.23 -2.06
N GLU A 24 -12.60 15.38 -2.08
CA GLU A 24 -11.72 15.00 -3.19
C GLU A 24 -10.64 13.98 -2.76
N GLY A 25 -11.05 12.88 -2.13
CA GLY A 25 -10.19 11.74 -1.85
C GLY A 25 -10.03 11.45 -0.37
N HIS A 26 -8.86 10.96 0.01
CA HIS A 26 -8.56 10.56 1.38
C HIS A 26 -7.07 10.73 1.70
N SER A 27 -6.77 10.77 2.98
CA SER A 27 -5.41 10.68 3.53
C SER A 27 -5.38 9.65 4.66
N TRP A 28 -4.21 9.10 4.95
CA TRP A 28 -3.99 8.28 6.14
C TRP A 28 -3.57 9.15 7.31
N ALA A 29 -4.01 8.77 8.50
CA ALA A 29 -3.67 9.46 9.73
C ALA A 29 -3.41 8.48 10.87
N VAL A 30 -2.50 8.89 11.76
CA VAL A 30 -2.24 8.20 13.04
C VAL A 30 -2.88 9.01 14.17
N VAL A 31 -3.65 8.32 15.02
CA VAL A 31 -4.35 8.88 16.18
C VAL A 31 -3.80 8.23 17.45
N PRO A 32 -3.15 8.98 18.36
CA PRO A 32 -2.78 8.48 19.68
C PRO A 32 -4.00 8.11 20.54
N VAL A 33 -4.01 6.97 21.23
CA VAL A 33 -5.19 6.48 21.97
C VAL A 33 -4.98 6.44 23.48
N THR A 34 -3.75 6.25 23.96
CA THR A 34 -3.48 6.00 25.39
C THR A 34 -3.55 7.23 26.31
N GLN A 35 -4.06 8.38 25.84
CA GLN A 35 -4.31 9.55 26.68
C GLN A 35 -5.81 9.75 26.96
N SER A 36 -6.17 9.90 28.24
CA SER A 36 -7.55 10.11 28.66
C SER A 36 -8.08 11.47 28.16
N GLY A 37 -9.13 11.43 27.33
CA GLY A 37 -9.65 12.58 26.59
C GLY A 37 -8.95 12.70 25.24
N PHE A 38 -9.57 12.12 24.20
CA PHE A 38 -9.12 12.05 22.80
C PHE A 38 -8.10 13.13 22.35
N PRO A 39 -7.06 12.77 21.58
CA PRO A 39 -6.02 13.71 21.25
C PRO A 39 -6.52 14.86 20.37
N THR A 40 -6.08 16.04 20.76
CA THR A 40 -5.69 17.17 19.94
C THR A 40 -5.00 16.74 18.62
N ARG A 41 -5.76 16.73 17.51
CA ARG A 41 -5.36 16.61 16.08
C ARG A 41 -4.65 15.30 15.63
N PRO A 42 -5.26 14.53 14.69
CA PRO A 42 -4.57 13.42 14.01
C PRO A 42 -3.30 13.88 13.30
N VAL A 43 -2.29 13.01 13.25
CA VAL A 43 -1.09 13.25 12.44
C VAL A 43 -1.33 12.70 11.04
N LEU A 44 -1.46 13.59 10.06
CA LEU A 44 -1.62 13.22 8.66
C LEU A 44 -0.30 12.67 8.10
N LEU A 45 -0.40 11.59 7.33
CA LEU A 45 0.75 10.97 6.67
C LEU A 45 0.94 11.48 5.23
N ASP A 46 0.15 12.48 4.83
CA ASP A 46 0.19 13.20 3.54
C ASP A 46 0.48 12.32 2.30
N ALA A 47 -0.36 11.32 2.10
CA ALA A 47 -0.19 10.35 1.02
C ALA A 47 -1.50 10.18 0.23
N PHE A 48 -1.65 10.95 -0.84
CA PHE A 48 -2.82 10.90 -1.71
C PHE A 48 -2.93 9.52 -2.41
N GLY A 49 -4.09 8.88 -2.28
CA GLY A 49 -4.36 7.58 -2.91
C GLY A 49 -3.36 6.50 -2.48
N ALA A 50 -2.78 6.65 -1.29
CA ALA A 50 -1.86 5.69 -0.74
C ALA A 50 -2.60 4.65 0.09
N GLU A 51 -1.95 3.51 0.28
CA GLU A 51 -2.32 2.52 1.28
C GLU A 51 -1.29 2.59 2.42
N ALA A 52 -1.74 2.34 3.64
CA ALA A 52 -0.88 2.30 4.81
C ALA A 52 -1.18 1.06 5.66
N GLN A 53 -0.13 0.48 6.25
CA GLN A 53 -0.25 -0.70 7.10
C GLN A 53 0.77 -0.66 8.23
N TRP A 54 0.38 -1.20 9.38
CA TRP A 54 1.29 -1.41 10.50
C TRP A 54 2.29 -2.52 10.21
N THR A 55 3.52 -2.30 10.64
CA THR A 55 4.54 -3.33 10.73
C THR A 55 4.54 -3.94 12.14
N PRO A 56 5.10 -5.15 12.34
CA PRO A 56 5.16 -5.78 13.67
C PRO A 56 5.96 -4.97 14.71
N ASP A 57 6.84 -4.07 14.29
CA ASP A 57 7.73 -3.26 15.14
C ASP A 57 7.22 -1.82 15.36
N ASN A 58 5.90 -1.58 15.23
CA ASN A 58 5.24 -0.28 15.41
C ASN A 58 5.66 0.82 14.42
N ARG A 59 6.07 0.46 13.20
CA ARG A 59 6.24 1.40 12.09
C ARG A 59 5.03 1.36 11.16
N VAL A 60 4.91 2.39 10.33
CA VAL A 60 3.90 2.45 9.28
C VAL A 60 4.59 2.37 7.92
N LEU A 61 4.26 1.35 7.12
CA LEU A 61 4.63 1.29 5.72
C LEU A 61 3.54 1.99 4.90
N ILE A 62 3.96 2.94 4.07
CA ILE A 62 3.09 3.66 3.15
C ILE A 62 3.52 3.33 1.73
N SER A 63 2.55 3.02 0.87
CA SER A 63 2.76 2.84 -0.57
C SER A 63 1.74 3.62 -1.37
N SER A 64 2.16 4.27 -2.45
CA SER A 64 1.24 4.96 -3.37
C SER A 64 1.55 4.62 -4.83
N ARG A 65 0.47 4.51 -5.61
CA ARG A 65 0.51 4.46 -7.08
C ARG A 65 0.85 5.81 -7.70
N GLY A 66 0.81 6.88 -6.90
CA GLY A 66 0.84 8.26 -7.37
C GLY A 66 -0.42 8.64 -8.13
N GLY A 67 -0.48 9.91 -8.53
CA GLY A 67 -1.59 10.44 -9.31
C GLY A 67 -1.10 11.34 -10.44
N SER A 68 -2.00 11.65 -11.36
CA SER A 68 -1.73 12.52 -12.52
C SER A 68 -1.19 13.90 -12.14
N GLN A 69 -1.46 14.37 -10.92
CA GLN A 69 -0.99 15.66 -10.39
C GLN A 69 0.00 15.54 -9.23
N SER A 70 0.27 14.32 -8.74
CA SER A 70 1.26 14.07 -7.69
C SER A 70 2.13 12.88 -8.10
N PRO A 71 3.29 13.14 -8.73
CA PRO A 71 4.15 12.08 -9.27
C PRO A 71 4.90 11.29 -8.19
N ARG A 72 4.65 11.57 -6.89
CA ARG A 72 5.28 10.90 -5.75
C ARG A 72 4.59 9.57 -5.45
N ALA A 73 4.52 8.73 -6.46
CA ALA A 73 4.24 7.32 -6.29
C ALA A 73 5.49 6.68 -5.65
N GLU A 74 5.40 6.31 -4.38
CA GLU A 74 6.57 5.85 -3.63
C GLU A 74 6.21 4.88 -2.52
N ALA A 75 7.24 4.20 -2.02
CA ALA A 75 7.22 3.51 -0.74
C ALA A 75 8.01 4.32 0.29
N ALA A 76 7.43 4.50 1.47
CA ALA A 76 8.08 5.14 2.61
C ALA A 76 7.77 4.39 3.90
N VAL A 77 8.71 4.46 4.84
CA VAL A 77 8.53 3.91 6.19
C VAL A 77 8.52 5.09 7.15
N ILE A 78 7.55 5.08 8.05
CA ILE A 78 7.44 6.08 9.10
C ILE A 78 7.66 5.38 10.43
N SER A 79 8.74 5.77 11.11
CA SER A 79 9.04 5.32 12.46
C SER A 79 8.33 6.23 13.47
N LEU A 80 7.58 5.62 14.38
CA LEU A 80 7.01 6.31 15.53
C LEU A 80 7.99 6.13 16.69
N ALA A 81 9.00 6.99 16.77
CA ALA A 81 10.01 6.87 17.83
C ALA A 81 9.39 7.04 19.22
N ASP A 82 9.98 6.36 20.22
CA ASP A 82 9.67 6.56 21.63
C ASP A 82 9.77 8.07 21.95
N ALA A 83 8.67 8.65 22.43
CA ALA A 83 8.66 10.04 22.90
C ALA A 83 9.78 10.20 23.95
N PRO A 84 10.56 11.30 23.93
CA PRO A 84 11.68 11.44 24.84
C PRO A 84 11.23 11.32 26.31
N ASP A 85 12.05 10.64 27.12
CA ASP A 85 11.82 10.28 28.52
C ASP A 85 11.60 11.49 29.47
N ASP A 86 11.77 12.72 28.98
CA ASP A 86 11.71 13.95 29.76
C ASP A 86 10.31 14.60 29.78
N GLY A 87 9.32 13.83 30.20
CA GLY A 87 8.14 14.36 30.90
C GLY A 87 7.27 15.36 30.13
N TRP A 88 6.48 14.84 29.18
CA TRP A 88 5.06 15.10 28.85
C TRP A 88 4.37 16.47 29.14
N THR A 89 5.09 17.58 29.34
CA THR A 89 4.50 18.90 29.63
C THR A 89 4.10 19.68 28.38
N THR A 90 4.57 19.22 27.22
CA THR A 90 4.05 19.58 25.90
C THR A 90 3.69 18.28 25.22
N LEU A 91 2.40 18.11 24.88
CA LEU A 91 2.03 17.17 23.82
C LEU A 91 2.99 17.44 22.65
N PRO A 92 3.75 16.45 22.18
CA PRO A 92 4.62 16.71 21.06
C PRO A 92 3.68 16.95 19.88
N ASP A 93 3.53 18.23 19.50
CA ASP A 93 2.91 18.63 18.22
C ASP A 93 3.60 17.93 17.03
N ALA A 94 4.74 17.27 17.27
CA ALA A 94 5.32 16.26 16.42
C ALA A 94 5.59 14.98 17.22
N LEU A 95 4.65 14.02 17.17
CA LEU A 95 5.08 12.61 17.04
C LEU A 95 6.27 12.64 16.08
N ILE A 96 7.48 12.30 16.54
CA ILE A 96 8.68 12.45 15.71
C ILE A 96 8.55 11.39 14.62
N LEU A 97 7.92 11.79 13.52
CA LEU A 97 7.77 11.00 12.33
C LEU A 97 9.09 11.11 11.58
N GLU A 98 9.95 10.12 11.79
CA GLU A 98 11.08 9.94 10.89
C GLU A 98 10.55 9.20 9.65
N GLN A 99 10.36 9.96 8.56
CA GLN A 99 10.01 9.39 7.26
C GLN A 99 11.29 9.06 6.49
N GLN A 100 11.41 7.79 6.11
CA GLN A 100 12.43 7.33 5.19
C GLN A 100 11.78 6.91 3.87
N THR A 101 12.11 7.61 2.78
CA THR A 101 11.71 7.21 1.42
C THR A 101 12.55 6.01 0.99
N ILE A 102 11.89 4.89 0.68
CA ILE A 102 12.51 3.63 0.27
C ILE A 102 12.69 3.59 -1.24
N LEU A 103 11.66 4.00 -1.99
CA LEU A 103 11.64 3.87 -3.45
C LEU A 103 10.79 4.96 -4.10
N GLN A 104 11.39 5.71 -5.02
CA GLN A 104 10.70 6.72 -5.85
C GLN A 104 10.26 6.14 -7.20
N ARG A 105 9.48 5.05 -7.15
CA ARG A 105 8.84 4.43 -8.31
C ARG A 105 7.42 4.03 -7.91
N PRO A 106 6.48 3.99 -8.86
CA PRO A 106 5.10 3.70 -8.52
C PRO A 106 4.91 2.28 -8.03
N VAL A 107 4.19 2.18 -6.92
CA VAL A 107 3.88 0.93 -6.26
C VAL A 107 2.39 0.63 -6.46
N ALA A 108 2.09 -0.43 -7.20
CA ALA A 108 0.72 -0.91 -7.40
C ALA A 108 0.13 -1.48 -6.12
N ASP A 109 0.95 -2.19 -5.35
CA ASP A 109 0.55 -2.86 -4.12
C ASP A 109 1.79 -3.17 -3.27
N ALA A 110 1.60 -3.34 -1.97
CA ALA A 110 2.67 -3.66 -1.02
C ALA A 110 2.17 -4.59 0.08
N VAL A 111 2.96 -5.62 0.40
CA VAL A 111 2.66 -6.53 1.50
C VAL A 111 3.83 -6.61 2.47
N VAL A 112 3.55 -6.44 3.76
CA VAL A 112 4.54 -6.65 4.81
C VAL A 112 4.83 -8.14 4.93
N ARG A 113 6.11 -8.51 4.89
CA ARG A 113 6.60 -9.83 5.29
C ARG A 113 6.97 -9.75 6.77
N GLY A 114 6.86 -10.85 7.50
CA GLY A 114 7.26 -10.86 8.91
C GLY A 114 8.71 -10.35 9.10
N GLY A 115 8.95 -9.60 10.17
CA GLY A 115 10.22 -8.91 10.41
C GLY A 115 10.29 -7.55 9.72
N ASP A 116 11.45 -7.21 9.16
CA ASP A 116 11.75 -5.89 8.57
C ASP A 116 11.66 -5.86 7.04
N GLN A 117 10.99 -6.85 6.45
CA GLN A 117 10.95 -7.07 5.00
C GLN A 117 9.54 -6.85 4.46
N PHE A 118 9.42 -6.32 3.24
CA PHE A 118 8.14 -6.14 2.57
C PHE A 118 8.33 -6.28 1.06
N ASP A 119 7.31 -6.80 0.38
CA ASP A 119 7.33 -6.92 -1.06
C ASP A 119 6.51 -5.78 -1.68
N LEU A 120 7.09 -5.16 -2.70
CA LEU A 120 6.51 -4.08 -3.47
C LEU A 120 6.23 -4.59 -4.89
N LEU A 121 4.97 -4.49 -5.30
CA LEU A 121 4.57 -4.69 -6.68
C LEU A 121 4.74 -3.37 -7.45
N LEU A 122 5.73 -3.31 -8.32
CA LEU A 122 6.12 -2.09 -9.03
C LEU A 122 5.47 -1.96 -10.39
N LEU A 123 5.06 -0.74 -10.72
CA LEU A 123 4.70 -0.34 -12.08
C LEU A 123 5.95 0.16 -12.84
N PRO A 124 5.95 0.08 -14.18
CA PRO A 124 7.06 0.57 -14.98
C PRO A 124 7.08 2.11 -15.08
N ASP A 125 5.90 2.75 -15.03
CA ASP A 125 5.73 4.19 -15.23
C ASP A 125 4.57 4.76 -14.36
N PRO A 126 4.72 5.95 -13.76
CA PRO A 126 3.69 6.59 -12.90
C PRO A 126 2.41 6.98 -13.62
N PHE A 127 2.44 7.12 -14.94
CA PHE A 127 1.32 7.60 -15.74
C PHE A 127 0.47 6.47 -16.34
N GLY A 128 0.86 5.20 -16.11
CA GLY A 128 0.10 4.03 -16.60
C GLY A 128 -0.01 3.97 -18.13
N LEU A 129 0.93 4.60 -18.85
CA LEU A 129 0.91 4.64 -20.31
C LEU A 129 1.63 3.41 -20.87
N GLY A 130 0.86 2.51 -21.48
CA GLY A 130 1.37 1.32 -22.18
C GLY A 130 1.14 0.01 -21.42
N PRO A 131 1.60 -1.13 -21.98
CA PRO A 131 1.47 -2.42 -21.32
C PRO A 131 2.20 -2.39 -19.97
N THR A 132 1.46 -2.67 -18.90
CA THR A 132 1.98 -2.61 -17.54
C THR A 132 2.85 -3.84 -17.29
N SER A 133 4.14 -3.74 -17.65
CA SER A 133 5.14 -4.72 -17.21
C SER A 133 5.43 -4.49 -15.73
N LEU A 134 4.98 -5.42 -14.90
CA LEU A 134 5.10 -5.43 -13.46
C LEU A 134 6.37 -6.14 -13.02
N GLN A 135 6.88 -5.77 -11.85
CA GLN A 135 7.96 -6.49 -11.20
C GLN A 135 7.74 -6.45 -9.69
N ILE A 136 8.08 -7.54 -9.00
CA ILE A 136 8.13 -7.54 -7.55
C ILE A 136 9.57 -7.37 -7.10
N VAL A 137 9.77 -6.43 -6.18
CA VAL A 137 10.99 -6.28 -5.41
C VAL A 137 10.68 -6.46 -3.94
N SER A 138 11.59 -7.07 -3.21
CA SER A 138 11.57 -7.07 -1.76
C SER A 138 12.44 -5.94 -1.27
N ALA A 139 11.99 -5.28 -0.22
CA ALA A 139 12.71 -4.19 0.41
C ALA A 139 12.81 -4.43 1.91
N GLY A 140 13.95 -4.03 2.49
CA GLY A 140 14.08 -3.85 3.92
C GLY A 140 13.78 -2.40 4.32
N PHE A 141 13.53 -2.15 5.61
CA PHE A 141 13.44 -0.77 6.12
C PHE A 141 14.74 0.03 5.93
N SER A 142 15.88 -0.63 5.71
CA SER A 142 17.15 0.01 5.34
C SER A 142 17.12 0.68 3.96
N GLY A 143 16.16 0.31 3.09
CA GLY A 143 16.10 0.75 1.70
C GLY A 143 16.75 -0.20 0.70
N ASP A 144 17.33 -1.32 1.16
CA ASP A 144 17.92 -2.32 0.26
C ASP A 144 16.83 -3.00 -0.57
N LEU A 145 17.01 -3.03 -1.90
CA LEU A 145 16.05 -3.60 -2.83
C LEU A 145 16.59 -4.90 -3.45
N LEU A 146 15.80 -5.97 -3.38
CA LEU A 146 16.11 -7.29 -3.92
C LEU A 146 15.05 -7.70 -4.95
N PRO A 147 15.43 -8.09 -6.18
CA PRO A 147 14.46 -8.57 -7.15
C PRO A 147 13.87 -9.92 -6.70
N VAL A 148 12.54 -10.02 -6.67
CA VAL A 148 11.82 -11.24 -6.27
C VAL A 148 11.29 -11.98 -7.49
N SER A 149 10.76 -11.24 -8.47
CA SER A 149 10.20 -11.80 -9.69
C SER A 149 10.94 -11.30 -10.93
N ARG A 150 10.72 -12.03 -12.04
CA ARG A 150 10.93 -11.45 -13.37
C ARG A 150 9.83 -10.44 -13.68
N ALA A 151 10.00 -9.70 -14.79
CA ALA A 151 8.92 -8.88 -15.31
C ALA A 151 7.75 -9.76 -15.81
N PHE A 152 6.53 -9.38 -15.48
CA PHE A 152 5.30 -10.07 -15.89
C PHE A 152 4.21 -9.04 -16.24
N VAL A 153 3.10 -9.46 -16.84
CA VAL A 153 2.04 -8.56 -17.29
C VAL A 153 0.71 -9.07 -16.75
N LEU A 154 0.06 -8.22 -15.96
CA LEU A 154 -1.29 -8.39 -15.47
C LEU A 154 -1.95 -7.02 -15.40
N ASP A 155 -3.24 -6.96 -15.68
CA ASP A 155 -4.05 -5.78 -15.44
C ASP A 155 -4.70 -5.85 -14.06
N GLN A 156 -4.91 -4.69 -13.43
CA GLN A 156 -5.41 -4.58 -12.06
C GLN A 156 -4.74 -5.56 -11.07
N PRO A 157 -3.42 -5.58 -10.99
CA PRO A 157 -2.73 -6.59 -10.20
C PRO A 157 -2.87 -6.29 -8.70
N GLN A 158 -3.01 -7.35 -7.91
CA GLN A 158 -2.99 -7.34 -6.45
C GLN A 158 -2.07 -8.42 -5.93
N LEU A 159 -1.15 -8.03 -5.05
CA LEU A 159 -0.22 -8.92 -4.39
C LEU A 159 -0.97 -9.74 -3.34
N GLY A 160 -0.73 -11.05 -3.33
CA GLY A 160 -1.31 -11.94 -2.35
C GLY A 160 -0.88 -11.57 -0.92
N PRO A 161 -1.72 -11.83 0.09
CA PRO A 161 -1.42 -11.50 1.49
C PRO A 161 -0.20 -12.27 2.03
N ASP A 162 0.08 -13.44 1.45
CA ASP A 162 1.28 -14.24 1.74
C ASP A 162 2.42 -13.98 0.73
N GLY A 163 2.25 -13.00 -0.16
CA GLY A 163 3.12 -12.66 -1.29
C GLY A 163 3.61 -13.86 -2.11
N THR A 164 2.86 -14.96 -2.18
CA THR A 164 3.22 -16.12 -3.00
C THR A 164 2.70 -15.96 -4.43
N PHE A 165 1.58 -15.26 -4.57
CA PHE A 165 0.91 -15.02 -5.84
C PHE A 165 0.65 -13.53 -6.08
N VAL A 166 0.46 -13.18 -7.35
CA VAL A 166 -0.22 -11.95 -7.75
C VAL A 166 -1.49 -12.34 -8.48
N ALA A 167 -2.64 -11.86 -8.00
CA ALA A 167 -3.88 -11.96 -8.74
C ALA A 167 -4.01 -10.76 -9.68
N GLY A 168 -4.53 -10.99 -10.88
CA GLY A 168 -4.78 -9.93 -11.83
C GLY A 168 -5.71 -10.40 -12.93
N LEU A 169 -5.94 -9.52 -13.88
CA LEU A 169 -6.74 -9.79 -15.06
C LEU A 169 -5.83 -10.03 -16.26
N SER A 170 -6.19 -11.03 -17.05
CA SER A 170 -5.66 -11.22 -18.41
C SER A 170 -6.80 -11.30 -19.41
N ASP A 171 -6.46 -11.30 -20.70
CA ASP A 171 -7.43 -11.37 -21.80
C ASP A 171 -8.55 -10.34 -21.64
N LEU A 172 -8.18 -9.07 -21.42
CA LEU A 172 -9.14 -7.99 -21.25
C LEU A 172 -10.05 -7.89 -22.46
N GLN A 173 -11.34 -7.80 -22.17
CA GLN A 173 -12.41 -7.65 -23.14
C GLN A 173 -12.89 -6.20 -23.10
N PHE A 174 -13.00 -5.61 -24.28
CA PHE A 174 -13.55 -4.28 -24.47
C PHE A 174 -14.78 -4.38 -25.39
N ASP A 175 -15.77 -3.54 -25.17
CA ASP A 175 -16.91 -3.43 -26.06
C ASP A 175 -16.54 -2.70 -27.37
N GLU A 176 -17.50 -2.58 -28.28
CA GLU A 176 -17.32 -1.91 -29.57
C GLU A 176 -16.98 -0.42 -29.46
N PHE A 177 -17.20 0.19 -28.29
CA PHE A 177 -16.87 1.57 -27.97
C PHE A 177 -15.52 1.70 -27.24
N GLY A 178 -14.82 0.58 -27.03
CA GLY A 178 -13.55 0.54 -26.29
C GLY A 178 -13.72 0.61 -24.77
N SER A 179 -14.93 0.45 -24.24
CA SER A 179 -15.16 0.41 -22.79
C SER A 179 -14.79 -0.97 -22.26
N PHE A 180 -14.11 -0.99 -21.12
CA PHE A 180 -13.74 -2.24 -20.45
C PHE A 180 -14.99 -3.05 -20.04
N ASN A 181 -15.07 -4.29 -20.51
CA ASN A 181 -16.20 -5.19 -20.29
C ASN A 181 -15.89 -6.34 -19.30
N GLY A 182 -14.62 -6.63 -19.08
CA GLY A 182 -14.14 -7.60 -18.10
C GLY A 182 -12.87 -8.32 -18.56
N GLY A 183 -12.39 -9.28 -17.77
CA GLY A 183 -11.24 -10.12 -18.11
C GLY A 183 -11.36 -11.50 -17.49
N ARG A 184 -10.28 -12.27 -17.60
CA ARG A 184 -10.13 -13.57 -16.94
C ARG A 184 -9.27 -13.40 -15.70
N LEU A 185 -9.68 -14.01 -14.59
CA LEU A 185 -8.85 -14.05 -13.39
C LEU A 185 -7.62 -14.92 -13.66
N THR A 186 -6.45 -14.32 -13.48
CA THR A 186 -5.16 -14.96 -13.67
C THR A 186 -4.30 -14.77 -12.43
N LEU A 187 -3.70 -15.87 -11.96
CA LEU A 187 -2.73 -15.87 -10.88
C LEU A 187 -1.33 -16.00 -11.47
N PHE A 188 -0.42 -15.14 -11.07
CA PHE A 188 1.00 -15.29 -11.30
C PHE A 188 1.66 -15.85 -10.04
N ASP A 189 2.20 -17.06 -10.12
CA ASP A 189 3.01 -17.68 -9.07
C ASP A 189 4.42 -17.08 -9.11
N ILE A 190 4.80 -16.44 -8.01
CA ILE A 190 6.07 -15.72 -7.89
C ILE A 190 7.25 -16.69 -7.82
N GLY A 191 7.11 -17.80 -7.09
CA GLY A 191 8.16 -18.78 -6.90
C GLY A 191 8.46 -19.56 -8.18
N SER A 192 7.42 -19.96 -8.92
CA SER A 192 7.60 -20.69 -10.18
C SER A 192 7.68 -19.80 -11.43
N ASN A 193 7.36 -18.51 -11.31
CA ASN A 193 7.22 -17.55 -12.42
C ASN A 193 6.26 -18.06 -13.51
N ARG A 194 5.09 -18.55 -13.11
CA ARG A 194 4.08 -19.14 -14.02
C ARG A 194 2.71 -18.49 -13.84
N TYR A 195 1.97 -18.42 -14.93
CA TYR A 195 0.58 -18.00 -14.92
C TYR A 195 -0.35 -19.20 -14.79
N SER A 196 -1.43 -19.02 -14.04
CA SER A 196 -2.57 -19.95 -13.96
C SER A 196 -3.85 -19.16 -14.17
N ILE A 197 -4.64 -19.53 -15.18
CA ILE A 197 -5.96 -18.93 -15.43
C ILE A 197 -6.98 -19.71 -14.62
N ILE A 198 -7.83 -19.02 -13.87
CA ILE A 198 -8.91 -19.66 -13.11
C ILE A 198 -10.08 -19.93 -14.05
N GLU A 199 -10.28 -21.20 -14.39
CA GLU A 199 -11.37 -21.62 -15.26
C GLU A 199 -12.75 -21.37 -14.61
N GLY A 200 -13.74 -21.05 -15.44
CA GLY A 200 -15.11 -20.76 -14.98
C GLY A 200 -15.32 -19.36 -14.39
N VAL A 201 -14.25 -18.59 -14.16
CA VAL A 201 -14.32 -17.20 -13.69
C VAL A 201 -14.04 -16.24 -14.85
N THR A 202 -15.11 -15.79 -15.50
CA THR A 202 -15.06 -14.90 -16.68
C THR A 202 -15.75 -13.57 -16.43
N ASN A 203 -15.41 -12.56 -17.22
CA ASN A 203 -15.96 -11.19 -17.14
C ASN A 203 -15.69 -10.53 -15.78
N VAL A 204 -14.52 -10.80 -15.20
CA VAL A 204 -14.10 -10.18 -13.93
C VAL A 204 -13.75 -8.72 -14.19
N ARG A 205 -14.23 -7.83 -13.33
CA ARG A 205 -14.04 -6.38 -13.50
C ARG A 205 -13.21 -5.73 -12.41
N ASP A 206 -13.12 -6.38 -11.26
CA ASP A 206 -12.37 -5.93 -10.11
C ASP A 206 -11.96 -7.14 -9.27
N LEU A 207 -10.90 -6.99 -8.49
CA LEU A 207 -10.29 -8.04 -7.68
C LEU A 207 -10.04 -7.53 -6.27
N ILE A 208 -10.34 -8.39 -5.30
CA ILE A 208 -9.95 -8.19 -3.91
C ILE A 208 -9.66 -9.54 -3.28
N TRP A 209 -8.60 -9.63 -2.48
CA TRP A 209 -8.37 -10.81 -1.65
C TRP A 209 -9.41 -10.89 -0.52
N GLY A 210 -9.94 -12.09 -0.27
CA GLY A 210 -10.81 -12.34 0.87
C GLY A 210 -10.06 -12.17 2.19
N ARG A 211 -10.69 -11.53 3.18
CA ARG A 211 -10.20 -11.43 4.56
C ARG A 211 -10.58 -12.66 5.39
#